data_AF-A0A852ISZ8-F1
#
_entry.id   AF-A0A852ISZ8-F1
#
_cell.length_a   1.000
_cell.length_b   1.000
_cell.length_c   1.000
_cell.angle_alpha   90.00
_cell.angle_beta   90.00
_cell.angle_gamma   90.00
#
_symmetry.space_group_name_H-M   'P 1'
#
loop_
_entity.id
_entity.type
_entity.pdbx_description
1 polymer ?
#
loop_
_entity_poly.entity_id
_entity_poly.type
_entity_poly.pdbx_seq_one_letter_code
_entity_poly.pdbx_strand_id
1 'polypeptide(L)' 'EPGRAPLNRAVPSDSTNEYIAGREDVTPSDGIAPGGLRSALVLIGAYDRRTGSPVLGVINEPFHQRHPQTRRYRRAAAW' A
#
# COMPACT_ATOMS: atom_id res chain seq x y z
N GLU A 1 7.03 -30.24 17.85
CA GLU A 1 7.43 -28.88 17.43
C GLU A 1 6.29 -27.87 17.55
N PRO A 2 6.16 -27.14 18.67
CA PRO A 2 5.32 -25.96 18.75
C PRO A 2 6.10 -24.75 18.21
N GLY A 3 5.54 -24.03 17.23
CA GLY A 3 6.14 -22.76 16.77
C GLY A 3 6.26 -22.57 15.26
N ARG A 4 5.30 -23.07 14.47
CA ARG A 4 5.16 -22.59 13.09
C ARG A 4 4.72 -21.13 13.15
N ALA A 5 5.69 -20.21 13.11
CA ALA A 5 5.45 -18.79 12.88
C ALA A 5 4.48 -18.66 11.70
N PRO A 6 3.44 -17.81 11.78
CA PRO A 6 2.50 -17.65 10.69
C PRO A 6 3.30 -17.25 9.45
N LEU A 7 3.08 -17.97 8.34
CA LEU A 7 3.73 -17.68 7.06
C LEU A 7 3.58 -16.19 6.76
N ASN A 8 4.68 -15.46 6.85
CA ASN A 8 4.76 -14.05 6.54
C ASN A 8 4.65 -13.92 5.01
N ARG A 9 3.43 -14.01 4.49
CA ARG A 9 3.13 -13.90 3.07
C ARG A 9 3.27 -12.43 2.72
N ALA A 10 4.49 -12.01 2.40
CA ALA A 10 4.74 -10.68 1.86
C ALA A 10 3.83 -10.51 0.62
N VAL A 11 2.85 -9.63 0.71
CA VAL A 11 2.07 -9.19 -0.44
C VAL A 11 2.92 -8.17 -1.21
N PRO A 12 2.85 -8.12 -2.55
CA PRO A 12 3.53 -7.06 -3.30
C PRO A 12 2.96 -5.70 -2.88
N SER A 13 3.72 -4.96 -2.11
CA SER A 13 3.41 -3.60 -1.68
C SER A 13 4.66 -2.75 -1.87
N ASP A 14 4.47 -1.54 -2.35
CA ASP A 14 5.46 -0.48 -2.16
C ASP A 14 5.56 -0.14 -0.66
N SER A 15 6.71 0.40 -0.25
CA SER A 15 6.95 0.83 1.14
C SER A 15 6.70 -0.28 2.19
N THR A 16 7.24 -1.48 1.95
CA THR A 16 7.09 -2.68 2.82
C THR A 16 7.39 -2.39 4.30
N ASN A 17 8.37 -1.53 4.59
CA ASN A 17 8.69 -1.14 5.96
C ASN A 17 7.52 -0.43 6.66
N GLU A 18 6.81 0.44 5.96
CA GLU A 18 5.65 1.15 6.50
C GLU A 18 4.45 0.21 6.67
N TYR A 19 4.27 -0.75 5.75
CA TYR A 19 3.28 -1.81 5.89
C TYR A 19 3.52 -2.66 7.14
N ILE A 20 4.76 -3.12 7.35
CA ILE A 20 5.14 -3.94 8.51
C ILE A 20 5.06 -3.13 9.79
N ALA A 21 5.52 -1.87 9.78
CA ALA A 21 5.47 -0.99 10.95
C ALA A 21 4.03 -0.65 11.36
N GLY A 22 3.08 -0.64 10.41
CA GLY A 22 1.66 -0.54 10.69
C GLY A 22 1.22 0.78 11.33
N ARG A 23 1.99 1.87 11.15
CA ARG A 23 1.69 3.17 11.75
C ARG A 23 0.45 3.78 11.11
N GLU A 24 -0.58 4.03 11.91
CA GLU A 24 -1.88 4.53 11.44
C GLU A 24 -2.08 6.03 11.71
N ASP A 25 -1.31 6.61 12.64
CA ASP A 25 -1.46 7.93 13.25
C ASP A 25 -0.52 8.99 12.65
N VAL A 26 0.04 8.71 11.47
CA VAL A 26 0.88 9.66 10.75
C VAL A 26 0.01 10.72 10.10
N THR A 27 0.14 11.97 10.57
CA THR A 27 -0.63 13.10 10.04
C THR A 27 -0.06 13.54 8.69
N PRO A 28 -0.89 13.67 7.63
CA PRO A 28 -0.45 14.20 6.35
C PRO A 28 0.01 15.66 6.46
N SER A 29 1.06 16.03 5.74
CA SER A 29 1.46 17.42 5.52
C SER A 29 1.04 17.81 4.10
N ASP A 30 0.27 18.87 3.94
CA ASP A 30 -0.14 19.39 2.62
C ASP A 30 -0.83 18.36 1.72
N GLY A 31 -1.60 17.46 2.33
CA GLY A 31 -2.28 16.37 1.62
C GLY A 31 -1.39 15.18 1.28
N ILE A 32 -0.09 15.24 1.57
CA ILE A 32 0.89 14.18 1.34
C ILE A 32 1.08 13.39 2.65
N ALA A 33 0.98 12.07 2.59
CA ALA A 33 1.33 11.20 3.71
C ALA A 33 2.85 11.03 3.77
N PRO A 34 3.55 11.55 4.80
CA PRO A 34 5.00 11.43 4.90
C PRO A 34 5.47 10.01 5.29
N GLY A 35 4.54 9.11 5.63
CA GLY A 35 4.79 7.73 6.01
C GLY A 35 3.54 7.05 6.56
N GLY A 36 3.74 5.88 7.19
CA GLY A 36 2.68 5.04 7.73
C GLY A 36 1.92 4.27 6.66
N LEU A 37 0.83 3.61 7.07
CA LEU A 37 0.07 2.72 6.20
C LEU A 37 -0.48 3.41 4.93
N ARG A 38 -0.68 4.73 4.95
CA ARG A 38 -1.10 5.48 3.76
C ARG A 38 -0.06 5.49 2.64
N SER A 39 1.22 5.28 2.97
CA SER A 39 2.31 5.20 1.98
C SER A 39 2.51 3.78 1.44
N ALA A 40 1.86 2.77 2.01
CA ALA A 40 1.91 1.40 1.51
C ALA A 40 0.92 1.21 0.35
N LEU A 41 1.45 1.23 -0.89
CA LEU A 41 0.68 1.18 -2.12
C LEU A 41 0.77 -0.19 -2.79
N VAL A 42 -0.24 -0.55 -3.57
CA VAL A 42 -0.14 -1.64 -4.55
C VAL A 42 -0.02 -1.01 -5.94
N LEU A 43 1.13 -1.21 -6.58
CA LEU A 43 1.45 -0.66 -7.89
C LEU A 43 1.45 -1.77 -8.93
N ILE A 44 0.64 -1.62 -9.98
CA ILE A 44 0.61 -2.55 -11.11
C ILE A 44 0.91 -1.75 -12.38
N GLY A 45 1.95 -2.14 -13.11
CA GLY A 45 2.33 -1.49 -14.37
C GLY A 45 2.37 -2.49 -15.52
N ALA A 46 2.00 -2.03 -16.71
CA ALA A 46 2.22 -2.74 -17.96
C ALA A 46 3.07 -1.88 -18.90
N TYR A 47 4.00 -2.52 -19.61
CA TYR A 47 4.88 -1.87 -20.56
C TYR A 47 5.01 -2.69 -21.85
N ASP A 48 5.26 -2.01 -22.96
CA ASP A 48 5.54 -2.65 -24.24
C ASP A 48 6.93 -3.30 -24.17
N ARG A 49 6.98 -4.62 -24.39
CA ARG A 49 8.21 -5.40 -24.23
C ARG A 49 9.29 -5.11 -25.26
N ARG A 50 8.93 -4.55 -26.44
CA ARG A 50 9.87 -4.27 -27.52
C ARG A 50 10.53 -2.92 -27.34
N THR A 51 9.78 -1.93 -26.85
CA THR A 51 10.21 -0.53 -26.71
C THR A 51 10.59 -0.17 -25.27
N GLY A 52 10.14 -0.94 -24.28
CA GLY A 52 10.27 -0.61 -22.86
C GLY A 52 9.32 0.49 -22.38
N SER A 53 8.45 1.03 -23.25
CA SER A 53 7.59 2.16 -22.92
C SER A 53 6.40 1.73 -22.03
N PRO A 54 6.02 2.50 -21.00
CA PRO A 54 4.84 2.22 -20.19
C PRO A 54 3.57 2.35 -21.04
N VAL A 55 2.59 1.48 -20.79
CA VAL A 55 1.33 1.41 -21.55
C VAL A 55 0.11 1.60 -20.63
N LEU A 56 0.20 1.14 -19.38
CA LEU A 56 -0.85 1.27 -18.36
C LEU A 56 -0.22 1.27 -16.97
N GLY A 57 -0.82 2.00 -16.03
CA GLY A 57 -0.51 1.93 -14.60
C GLY A 57 -1.78 1.83 -13.77
N VAL A 58 -1.73 1.16 -12.64
CA VAL A 58 -2.77 1.17 -11.62
C VAL A 58 -2.09 1.43 -10.28
N ILE A 59 -2.61 2.42 -9.57
CA ILE A 59 -2.23 2.75 -8.19
C ILE A 59 -3.42 2.41 -7.32
N ASN A 60 -3.25 1.47 -6.38
CA ASN A 60 -4.26 1.16 -5.38
C ASN A 60 -3.72 1.54 -4.00
N GLU A 61 -4.52 2.31 -3.26
CA GLU A 61 -4.27 2.80 -1.90
C GLU A 61 -5.19 2.04 -0.93
N PRO A 62 -4.77 0.89 -0.34
CA PRO A 62 -5.65 0.09 0.51
C PRO A 62 -6.08 0.83 1.78
N PHE A 63 -5.20 1.70 2.30
CA PHE A 63 -5.33 2.38 3.58
C PHE A 63 -5.69 3.87 3.45
N HIS A 64 -6.32 4.27 2.35
CA HIS A 64 -6.59 5.68 2.02
C HIS A 64 -7.35 6.43 3.13
N GLN A 65 -8.46 5.87 3.65
CA GLN A 65 -9.16 6.47 4.79
C GLN A 65 -9.63 5.42 5.79
N ARG A 66 -9.29 5.62 7.06
CA ARG A 66 -9.80 4.79 8.17
C ARG A 66 -11.10 5.37 8.72
N HIS A 67 -12.09 4.51 8.92
CA HIS A 67 -13.31 4.87 9.61
C HIS A 67 -13.05 4.95 11.14
N PRO A 68 -13.35 6.07 11.82
CA PRO A 68 -12.97 6.27 13.23
C PRO A 68 -13.55 5.22 14.19
N GLN A 69 -14.82 4.85 14.02
CA GLN A 69 -15.53 3.94 14.91
C GLN A 69 -15.31 2.45 14.59
N THR A 70 -15.38 2.07 13.31
CA THR A 70 -15.29 0.66 12.91
C THR A 70 -13.86 0.18 12.68
N ARG A 71 -12.88 1.09 12.67
CA ARG A 71 -11.46 0.86 12.34
C ARG A 71 -11.22 0.24 10.95
N ARG A 72 -12.25 0.15 10.10
CA ARG A 72 -12.14 -0.35 8.74
C ARG A 72 -11.49 0.69 7.84
N TYR A 73 -10.73 0.21 6.86
CA TYR A 73 -10.16 1.06 5.81
C TYR A 73 -11.06 1.09 4.58
N ARG A 74 -11.18 2.28 4.00
CA ARG A 74 -11.68 2.50 2.65
C ARG A 74 -10.49 2.68 1.72
N ARG A 75 -10.48 1.91 0.63
CA ARG A 75 -9.47 2.00 -0.42
C ARG A 75 -9.78 3.11 -1.42
N ALA A 76 -8.75 3.59 -2.11
CA ALA A 76 -8.85 4.41 -3.32
C ALA A 76 -8.02 3.75 -4.45
N ALA A 77 -8.37 4.04 -5.70
CA ALA A 77 -7.61 3.55 -6.85
C ALA A 77 -7.59 4.58 -7.98
N ALA A 78 -6.47 4.66 -8.69
CA ALA A 78 -6.27 5.41 -9.92
C ALA A 78 -5.69 4.48 -11.00
N TRP A 79 -6.03 4.74 -12.26
CA TRP A 79 -5.56 4.00 -13.43
C TRP A 79 -5.32 4.93 -14.63
#